data_AF-A0A958Z736-F1
#
_entry.id   AF-A0A958Z736-F1
#
_cell.length_a   1.000
_cell.length_b   1.000
_cell.length_c   1.000
_cell.angle_alpha   90.00
_cell.angle_beta   90.00
_cell.angle_gamma   90.00
#
_symmetry.space_group_name_H-M   'P 1'
#
loop_
_entity.id
_entity.type
_entity.pdbx_description
1 polymer ?
#
loop_
_entity_poly.entity_id
_entity_poly.type
_entity_poly.pdbx_seq_one_letter_code
_entity_poly.pdbx_strand_id
1 'polypeptide(L)'
;METQKTSPGKFSVSYGIILGVIMIILAVVMYVTGMALEGKQWPQYLYYLIFPALIIYAISKYKKLNANILSLGDAIKIGLVAGVVSG
;
A
#
# COMPACT_ATOMS: atom_id res chain seq x y z
N MET A 1 -7.10 -27.37 -12.19
CA MET A 1 -7.38 -25.99 -12.64
C MET A 1 -6.05 -25.32 -12.88
N GLU A 2 -5.80 -24.78 -14.07
CA GLU A 2 -4.61 -23.97 -14.31
C GLU A 2 -4.69 -22.72 -13.43
N THR A 3 -3.76 -22.57 -12.49
CA THR A 3 -3.60 -21.33 -11.73
C THR A 3 -3.22 -20.23 -12.71
N GLN A 4 -4.18 -19.39 -13.11
CA GLN A 4 -3.87 -18.19 -13.88
C GLN A 4 -2.87 -17.35 -13.08
N LYS A 5 -1.67 -17.19 -13.64
CA LYS A 5 -0.61 -16.42 -13.00
C LYS A 5 -1.04 -14.96 -12.92
N THR A 6 -1.45 -14.54 -11.73
CA THR A 6 -1.80 -13.16 -11.45
C THR A 6 -0.60 -12.27 -11.75
N SER A 7 -0.76 -11.25 -12.60
CA SER A 7 0.33 -10.32 -12.88
C SER A 7 0.62 -9.47 -11.63
N PRO A 8 1.86 -9.45 -11.11
CA PRO A 8 2.22 -8.74 -9.88
C PRO A 8 1.95 -7.24 -10.00
N GLY A 9 2.18 -6.64 -11.17
CA GLY A 9 1.93 -5.22 -11.41
C GLY A 9 0.44 -4.87 -11.48
N LYS A 10 -0.38 -5.69 -12.13
CA LYS A 10 -1.84 -5.46 -12.15
C LYS A 10 -2.45 -5.64 -10.76
N PHE A 11 -1.96 -6.62 -10.01
CA PHE A 11 -2.38 -6.89 -8.64
C PHE A 11 -2.09 -5.73 -7.70
N SER A 12 -0.91 -5.11 -7.79
CA SER A 12 -0.50 -4.04 -6.88
C SER A 12 -1.20 -2.70 -7.11
N VAL A 13 -1.76 -2.45 -8.29
CA VAL A 13 -2.52 -1.20 -8.57
C VAL A 13 -3.70 -1.04 -7.61
N SER A 14 -4.50 -2.09 -7.39
CA SER A 14 -5.64 -2.00 -6.47
C SER A 14 -5.21 -1.69 -5.04
N TYR A 15 -4.08 -2.26 -4.59
CA TYR A 15 -3.53 -1.97 -3.26
C TYR A 15 -2.92 -0.58 -3.15
N GLY A 16 -2.30 -0.08 -4.22
CA GLY A 16 -1.84 1.31 -4.30
C GLY A 16 -2.99 2.31 -4.21
N ILE A 17 -4.12 2.04 -4.89
CA ILE A 17 -5.33 2.86 -4.80
C ILE A 17 -5.88 2.87 -3.36
N ILE A 18 -6.00 1.69 -2.73
CA ILE A 18 -6.45 1.59 -1.33
C ILE A 18 -5.53 2.40 -0.41
N LEU A 19 -4.22 2.26 -0.57
CA LEU A 19 -3.23 2.97 0.21
C LEU A 19 -3.35 4.49 0.00
N GLY A 20 -3.44 4.95 -1.25
CA GLY A 20 -3.60 6.36 -1.58
C GLY A 20 -4.89 6.97 -1.01
N VAL A 21 -6.01 6.25 -1.07
CA VAL A 21 -7.27 6.69 -0.45
C VAL A 21 -7.12 6.86 1.07
N ILE A 22 -6.43 5.92 1.74
CA ILE A 22 -6.15 6.03 3.18
C ILE A 22 -5.28 7.26 3.47
N MET A 23 -4.28 7.54 2.63
CA MET A 23 -3.42 8.71 2.79
C MET A 23 -4.17 10.03 2.58
N ILE A 24 -5.06 10.08 1.60
CA ILE A 24 -5.95 11.23 1.37
C ILE A 24 -6.85 11.46 2.59
N ILE A 25 -7.45 10.41 3.15
CA ILE A 25 -8.30 10.53 4.34
C ILE A 25 -7.49 11.07 5.53
N LEU A 26 -6.27 10.56 5.75
CA LEU A 26 -5.39 11.04 6.82
C LEU A 26 -5.04 12.52 6.64
N ALA A 27 -4.73 12.94 5.40
CA ALA A 27 -4.45 14.33 5.08
C ALA A 27 -5.67 15.24 5.30
N VAL A 28 -6.87 14.81 4.89
CA VAL A 28 -8.12 15.55 5.12
C VAL A 28 -8.39 15.70 6.61
N VAL A 29 -8.26 14.62 7.39
CA VAL A 29 -8.42 14.67 8.85
C VAL A 29 -7.45 15.69 9.46
N MET A 30 -6.16 15.62 9.12
CA MET A 30 -5.17 16.57 9.62
C MET A 30 -5.51 18.02 9.30
N TYR A 31 -6.04 18.26 8.10
CA TYR A 31 -6.41 19.60 7.65
C TYR A 31 -7.64 20.14 8.40
N VAL A 32 -8.73 19.37 8.47
CA VAL A 32 -9.98 19.84 9.08
C VAL A 32 -9.88 20.00 10.59
N THR A 33 -9.02 19.23 11.25
CA THR A 33 -8.79 19.36 12.71
C THR A 33 -7.71 20.40 13.04
N GLY A 34 -7.19 21.13 12.06
CA GLY A 34 -6.12 22.12 12.26
C GLY A 34 -4.76 21.53 12.65
N MET A 35 -4.63 20.20 12.75
CA MET A 35 -3.40 19.53 13.21
C MET A 35 -2.22 19.79 12.26
N ALA A 36 -2.51 19.93 10.97
CA ALA A 36 -1.54 20.34 9.97
C ALA A 36 -0.98 21.76 10.24
N LEU A 37 -1.80 22.67 10.74
CA LEU A 37 -1.44 24.06 11.03
C LEU A 37 -0.73 24.20 12.38
N GLU A 38 -1.13 23.39 13.36
CA GLU A 38 -0.53 23.31 14.69
C GLU A 38 0.82 22.57 14.70
N GLY A 39 1.25 22.00 13.58
CA GLY A 39 2.51 21.27 13.45
C GLY A 39 2.55 19.93 14.20
N LYS A 40 1.40 19.34 14.54
CA LYS A 40 1.34 18.06 15.25
C LYS A 40 1.87 16.92 14.38
N GLN A 41 2.90 16.23 14.89
CA GLN A 41 3.64 15.20 14.14
C GLN A 41 3.06 13.78 14.26
N TRP A 42 2.21 13.51 15.25
CA TRP A 42 1.73 12.14 15.49
C TRP A 42 1.02 11.47 14.30
N PRO A 43 0.28 12.18 13.42
CA PRO A 43 -0.31 11.55 12.22
C PRO A 43 0.74 11.02 11.24
N GLN A 44 1.97 11.57 11.27
CA GLN A 44 3.07 11.08 10.47
C GLN A 44 3.57 9.71 10.95
N TYR A 45 3.49 9.41 12.26
CA TYR A 45 3.79 8.06 12.75
C TYR A 45 2.77 7.04 12.23
N LEU A 46 1.50 7.46 12.12
CA LEU A 46 0.47 6.62 11.53
C LEU A 46 0.73 6.36 10.04
N TYR A 47 1.18 7.38 9.29
CA TYR A 47 1.65 7.23 7.92
C TYR A 47 2.78 6.19 7.81
N TYR A 48 3.83 6.34 8.62
CA TYR A 48 4.99 5.43 8.63
C TYR A 48 4.64 4.00 9.03
N LEU A 49 3.52 3.79 9.72
CA LEU A 49 3.04 2.45 10.07
C LEU A 49 2.16 1.85 8.97
N ILE A 50 1.16 2.60 8.51
CA ILE A 50 0.16 2.13 7.54
C ILE A 50 0.83 1.80 6.19
N PHE A 51 1.75 2.66 5.73
CA PHE A 51 2.38 2.53 4.43
C PHE A 51 3.10 1.17 4.26
N PRO A 52 4.11 0.82 5.09
CA PRO A 52 4.75 -0.48 4.98
C PRO A 52 3.81 -1.64 5.33
N ALA A 53 2.87 -1.47 6.28
CA ALA A 53 1.94 -2.54 6.65
C ALA A 53 1.05 -2.98 5.47
N LEU A 54 0.52 -2.03 4.69
CA LEU A 54 -0.29 -2.35 3.52
C LEU A 54 0.52 -2.95 2.37
N ILE A 55 1.76 -2.51 2.16
CA ILE A 55 2.65 -3.12 1.16
C ILE A 55 2.96 -4.58 1.56
N ILE A 56 3.32 -4.83 2.81
CA ILE A 56 3.58 -6.19 3.33
C ILE A 56 2.32 -7.07 3.21
N TYR A 57 1.15 -6.50 3.48
CA TYR A 57 -0.13 -7.19 3.31
C TYR A 57 -0.38 -7.57 1.85
N ALA A 58 -0.16 -6.65 0.91
CA ALA A 58 -0.30 -6.90 -0.52
C ALA A 58 0.65 -8.00 -1.01
N ILE A 59 1.93 -7.95 -0.62
CA ILE A 59 2.92 -9.00 -0.94
C ILE A 59 2.48 -10.36 -0.38
N SER A 60 2.01 -10.39 0.87
CA SER A 60 1.53 -11.61 1.53
C SER A 60 0.30 -12.19 0.84
N LYS A 61 -0.62 -11.34 0.38
CA LYS A 61 -1.81 -11.75 -0.37
C LYS A 61 -1.45 -12.28 -1.75
N TYR A 62 -0.56 -11.60 -2.47
CA TYR A 62 -0.07 -12.08 -3.75
C TYR A 62 0.57 -13.47 -3.63
N LYS A 63 1.46 -13.66 -2.63
CA LYS A 63 2.07 -14.97 -2.36
C LYS A 63 1.03 -16.08 -2.19
N LYS A 64 -0.03 -15.84 -1.41
CA LYS A 64 -1.11 -16.82 -1.19
C LYS A 64 -1.88 -17.13 -2.47
N LEU A 65 -2.12 -16.13 -3.32
CA LEU A 65 -2.81 -16.31 -4.59
C LEU A 65 -1.93 -16.96 -5.68
N ASN A 66 -0.61 -16.87 -5.53
CA ASN A 66 0.37 -17.42 -6.47
C ASN A 66 1.02 -18.71 -5.94
N ALA A 67 0.19 -19.65 -5.46
CA ALA A 67 0.61 -20.97 -4.97
C ALA A 67 1.69 -20.94 -3.85
N ASN A 68 1.69 -19.92 -3.01
CA ASN A 68 2.71 -19.66 -1.98
C ASN A 68 4.13 -19.39 -2.52
N ILE A 69 4.26 -19.13 -3.82
CA ILE A 69 5.52 -18.77 -4.47
C ILE A 69 5.57 -17.25 -4.64
N LEU A 70 6.66 -16.65 -4.19
CA LEU A 70 6.94 -15.24 -4.33
C LEU A 70 8.39 -15.08 -4.78
N SER A 71 8.60 -14.56 -5.99
CA SER A 71 9.94 -14.18 -6.43
C SER A 71 10.32 -12.82 -5.86
N LEU A 72 11.62 -12.55 -5.74
CA LEU A 72 12.11 -11.23 -5.35
C LEU A 72 11.62 -10.14 -6.30
N GLY A 73 11.58 -10.43 -7.61
CA GLY A 73 11.07 -9.51 -8.63
C GLY A 73 9.58 -9.19 -8.47
N ASP A 74 8.76 -10.16 -8.05
CA ASP A 74 7.35 -9.93 -7.75
C ASP A 74 7.19 -9.00 -6.54
N ALA A 75 7.94 -9.25 -5.47
CA ALA A 75 7.90 -8.43 -4.25
C ALA A 75 8.31 -6.97 -4.54
N ILE A 76 9.41 -6.77 -5.27
CA ILE A 76 9.88 -5.44 -5.68
C ILE A 76 8.82 -4.76 -6.55
N LYS A 77 8.27 -5.47 -7.55
CA LYS A 77 7.27 -4.90 -8.46
C LYS A 77 5.98 -4.53 -7.73
N ILE A 78 5.53 -5.35 -6.77
CA ILE A 78 4.34 -5.06 -5.96
C ILE A 78 4.57 -3.82 -5.11
N GLY A 79 5.67 -3.77 -4.36
CA GLY A 79 5.99 -2.64 -3.49
C GLY A 79 6.17 -1.34 -4.27
N LEU A 80 6.92 -1.37 -5.37
CA LEU A 80 7.18 -0.19 -6.21
C LEU A 80 5.89 0.35 -6.83
N VAL A 81 5.09 -0.51 -7.48
CA VAL A 81 3.85 -0.07 -8.14
C VAL A 81 2.83 0.40 -7.11
N ALA A 82 2.66 -0.31 -5.99
CA ALA A 82 1.73 0.13 -4.95
C ALA A 82 2.13 1.49 -4.38
N GLY A 83 3.43 1.70 -4.11
CA GLY A 83 3.94 2.99 -3.62
C GLY A 83 3.73 4.13 -4.61
N VAL A 84 4.13 3.96 -5.88
CA VAL A 84 3.96 4.99 -6.91
C VAL A 84 2.49 5.34 -7.15
N VAL A 85 1.59 4.34 -7.13
CA VAL A 85 0.15 4.59 -7.31
C VAL A 85 -0.47 5.29 -6.10
N SER A 86 0.09 5.10 -4.90
CA SER A 86 -0.46 5.67 -3.67
C SER A 86 -0.13 7.15 -3.45
N GLY A 87 0.89 7.70 -4.12
CA GLY A 87 1.35 9.08 -3.97
C GLY A 87 2.85 9.20 -3.84
#